data_AF-A0A949GEK6-F1
#
_entry.id   AF-A0A949GEK6-F1
#
_cell.length_a   1.000
_cell.length_b   1.000
_cell.length_c   1.000
_cell.angle_alpha   90.00
_cell.angle_beta   90.00
_cell.angle_gamma   90.00
#
_symmetry.space_group_name_H-M   'P 1'
#
loop_
_entity.id
_entity.type
_entity.pdbx_description
1 polymer ?
#
loop_
_entity_poly.entity_id
_entity_poly.type
_entity_poly.pdbx_seq_one_letter_code
_entity_poly.pdbx_strand_id
1 'polypeptide(L)'
;DATCNASKAGMLSWNSGTTLQLCTNTGSFVSVATASGVVGSSGTTGQVQFSNSNSGFLADSNFFWDNTNKYLGLGNATPVARLTVNGPQSTTLTNYTGALGSAGIVIDTAYTANAYTPGLFWRTSNDNATLPKAGIYLQETGSGTIMRLGTSNNYAGGLTSHVTIDWNGVLTATSVFHTSDRRLKDKIETMKGLEVVRKLRGVSFVWKKTGVESLGFIAQEVEGVLPMAVKTDVNGMKAVDYDMMIAPLVEAIKELDSEVTLLKTENAALRARVETLENTVKSLEERLKAIEEKLGATVH
;
A
#
# COMPACT_ATOMS: atom_id res chain seq x y z
N ASP A 1 -6.86 8.77 -74.79
CA ASP A 1 -5.70 9.49 -75.34
C ASP A 1 -5.87 10.99 -75.28
N ALA A 2 -5.11 11.64 -74.39
CA ALA A 2 -5.01 13.09 -74.35
C ALA A 2 -3.99 13.55 -75.38
N THR A 3 -4.45 13.97 -76.56
CA THR A 3 -3.59 14.59 -77.59
C THR A 3 -3.22 16.01 -77.17
N CYS A 4 -1.92 16.34 -77.21
CA CYS A 4 -1.43 17.71 -76.99
C CYS A 4 -1.63 18.55 -78.25
N ASN A 5 -2.14 19.77 -78.08
CA ASN A 5 -2.26 20.78 -79.13
C ASN A 5 -2.23 22.18 -78.49
N ALA A 6 -2.12 23.24 -79.31
CA ALA A 6 -1.98 24.61 -78.83
C ALA A 6 -3.13 25.08 -77.91
N SER A 7 -4.35 24.57 -78.09
CA SER A 7 -5.51 24.92 -77.24
C SER A 7 -5.49 24.27 -75.86
N LYS A 8 -4.56 23.33 -75.63
CA LYS A 8 -4.38 22.59 -74.37
C LYS A 8 -3.01 22.88 -73.73
N ALA A 9 -2.37 23.99 -74.09
CA ALA A 9 -1.13 24.43 -73.48
C ALA A 9 -1.29 24.54 -71.95
N GLY A 10 -0.36 23.94 -71.19
CA GLY A 10 -0.45 23.84 -69.74
C GLY A 10 -1.09 22.54 -69.22
N MET A 11 -1.67 21.70 -70.08
CA MET A 11 -2.21 20.40 -69.69
C MET A 11 -1.12 19.45 -69.20
N LEU A 12 -1.28 18.91 -68.00
CA LEU A 12 -0.46 17.82 -67.48
C LEU A 12 -1.07 16.47 -67.89
N SER A 13 -0.24 15.55 -68.36
CA SER A 13 -0.66 14.20 -68.79
C SER A 13 0.43 13.18 -68.46
N TRP A 14 0.03 11.95 -68.14
CA TRP A 14 0.97 10.84 -68.03
C TRP A 14 1.14 10.13 -69.37
N ASN A 15 2.38 9.98 -69.84
CA ASN A 15 2.66 9.10 -70.97
C ASN A 15 2.72 7.66 -70.47
N SER A 16 1.79 6.83 -70.93
CA SER A 16 1.79 5.38 -70.68
C SER A 16 2.01 5.00 -69.19
N GLY A 17 1.58 5.88 -68.27
CA GLY A 17 1.72 5.72 -66.82
C GLY A 17 3.11 5.98 -66.21
N THR A 18 4.15 6.31 -66.98
CA THR A 18 5.53 6.31 -66.45
C THR A 18 6.20 7.68 -66.38
N THR A 19 5.75 8.65 -67.17
CA THR A 19 6.35 10.00 -67.21
C THR A 19 5.27 11.07 -67.16
N LEU A 20 5.39 12.02 -66.23
CA LEU A 20 4.53 13.20 -66.21
C LEU A 20 5.04 14.19 -67.26
N GLN A 21 4.16 14.57 -68.17
CA GLN A 21 4.45 15.47 -69.28
C GLN A 21 3.54 16.69 -69.25
N LEU A 22 4.03 17.82 -69.73
CA LEU A 22 3.30 19.07 -69.91
C LEU A 22 3.14 19.35 -71.39
N CYS A 23 1.92 19.66 -71.80
CA CYS A 23 1.63 20.12 -73.17
C CYS A 23 2.09 21.57 -73.34
N THR A 24 3.00 21.81 -74.28
CA THR A 24 3.50 23.15 -74.59
C THR A 24 2.53 23.92 -75.49
N ASN A 25 2.72 25.23 -75.56
CA ASN A 25 2.04 26.10 -76.52
C ASN A 25 2.35 25.77 -77.99
N THR A 26 3.42 25.02 -78.26
CA THR A 26 3.75 24.49 -79.60
C THR A 26 3.05 23.17 -79.93
N GLY A 27 2.16 22.68 -79.06
CA GLY A 27 1.41 21.45 -79.30
C GLY A 27 2.25 20.17 -79.18
N SER A 28 3.35 20.22 -78.42
CA SER A 28 4.20 19.08 -78.13
C SER A 28 4.24 18.79 -76.63
N PHE A 29 4.38 17.52 -76.24
CA PHE A 29 4.62 17.18 -74.84
C PHE A 29 6.10 17.32 -74.49
N VAL A 30 6.39 17.95 -73.36
CA VAL A 30 7.72 17.99 -72.74
C VAL A 30 7.65 17.26 -71.40
N SER A 31 8.60 16.36 -71.15
CA SER A 31 8.69 15.63 -69.88
C SER A 31 9.07 16.58 -68.74
N VAL A 32 8.23 16.68 -67.71
CA VAL A 32 8.46 17.55 -66.55
C VAL A 32 9.15 16.77 -65.43
N ALA A 33 8.83 15.47 -65.29
CA ALA A 33 9.51 14.56 -64.39
C ALA A 33 9.34 13.10 -64.85
N THR A 34 10.41 12.31 -64.82
CA THR A 34 10.35 10.85 -64.87
C THR A 34 10.10 10.34 -63.45
N ALA A 35 8.84 10.18 -63.07
CA ALA A 35 8.48 9.60 -61.77
C ALA A 35 7.55 8.40 -61.96
N SER A 36 8.06 7.35 -62.58
CA SER A 36 7.48 6.01 -62.41
C SER A 36 8.13 5.37 -61.21
N GLY A 37 7.54 5.55 -60.04
CA GLY A 37 8.01 4.88 -58.83
C GLY A 37 6.97 4.99 -57.74
N VAL A 38 6.43 3.84 -57.32
CA VAL A 38 6.03 3.71 -55.91
C VAL A 38 7.21 4.22 -55.11
N VAL A 39 7.02 5.20 -54.24
CA VAL A 39 8.09 5.65 -53.34
C VAL A 39 8.55 4.40 -52.60
N GLY A 40 9.79 3.96 -52.84
CA GLY A 40 10.30 2.72 -52.27
C GLY A 40 10.17 2.79 -50.75
N SER A 41 9.45 1.83 -50.16
CA SER A 41 9.43 1.68 -48.71
C SER A 41 10.84 1.35 -48.23
N SER A 42 11.26 1.97 -47.14
CA SER A 42 12.52 1.63 -46.48
C SER A 42 12.31 0.44 -45.53
N GLY A 43 13.35 -0.35 -45.29
CA GLY A 43 13.31 -1.41 -44.28
C GLY A 43 12.65 -2.73 -44.72
N THR A 44 12.23 -3.52 -43.73
CA THR A 44 11.66 -4.87 -43.92
C THR A 44 10.18 -4.94 -43.51
N THR A 45 9.52 -6.04 -43.86
CA THR A 45 8.11 -6.30 -43.49
C THR A 45 7.85 -6.07 -42.01
N GLY A 46 6.82 -5.28 -41.71
CA GLY A 46 6.41 -4.93 -40.36
C GLY A 46 7.01 -3.62 -39.86
N GLN A 47 8.10 -3.10 -40.43
CA GLN A 47 8.64 -1.82 -39.99
C GLN A 47 7.74 -0.65 -40.44
N VAL A 48 7.40 0.23 -39.49
CA VAL A 48 6.53 1.39 -39.74
C VAL A 48 7.32 2.48 -40.46
N GLN A 49 6.76 2.97 -41.58
CA GLN A 49 7.38 4.01 -42.39
C GLN A 49 7.20 5.39 -41.75
N PHE A 50 8.26 6.19 -41.70
CA PHE A 50 8.22 7.59 -41.27
C PHE A 50 9.07 8.48 -42.18
N SER A 51 8.67 9.74 -42.35
CA SER A 51 9.40 10.70 -43.18
C SER A 51 10.58 11.33 -42.43
N ASN A 52 11.62 11.74 -43.15
CA ASN A 52 12.71 12.57 -42.63
C ASN A 52 12.79 13.93 -43.38
N SER A 53 13.68 14.82 -42.94
CA SER A 53 13.92 16.12 -43.56
C SER A 53 14.47 16.07 -45.00
N ASN A 54 14.85 14.89 -45.49
CA ASN A 54 15.58 14.70 -46.74
C ASN A 54 14.72 14.04 -47.82
N SER A 55 13.41 14.26 -47.79
CA SER A 55 12.45 13.93 -48.87
C SER A 55 12.20 12.43 -49.15
N GLY A 56 12.53 11.52 -48.20
CA GLY A 56 12.30 10.07 -48.33
C GLY A 56 11.56 9.43 -47.15
N PHE A 57 11.16 8.17 -47.34
CA PHE A 57 10.70 7.29 -46.25
C PHE A 57 11.90 6.60 -45.59
N LEU A 58 11.87 6.55 -44.27
CA LEU A 58 12.74 5.74 -43.42
C LEU A 58 11.91 4.69 -42.67
N ALA A 59 12.62 3.72 -42.12
CA ALA A 59 12.10 2.69 -41.24
C ALA A 59 13.14 2.40 -40.15
N ASP A 60 12.67 1.99 -38.97
CA ASP A 60 13.50 1.58 -37.84
C ASP A 60 13.11 0.15 -37.45
N SER A 61 14.10 -0.71 -37.21
CA SER A 61 13.85 -2.11 -36.84
C SER A 61 13.09 -2.26 -35.53
N ASN A 62 13.12 -1.24 -34.68
CA ASN A 62 12.43 -1.19 -33.41
C ASN A 62 11.10 -0.42 -33.45
N PHE A 63 10.71 0.18 -34.59
CA PHE A 63 9.36 0.72 -34.79
C PHE A 63 8.56 -0.23 -35.67
N PHE A 64 7.83 -1.15 -35.04
CA PHE A 64 7.32 -2.36 -35.67
C PHE A 64 5.81 -2.54 -35.54
N TRP A 65 5.16 -2.98 -36.61
CA TRP A 65 3.77 -3.38 -36.68
C TRP A 65 3.67 -4.86 -37.07
N ASP A 66 3.26 -5.69 -36.12
CA ASP A 66 2.89 -7.08 -36.40
C ASP A 66 1.47 -7.10 -36.99
N ASN A 67 1.37 -7.24 -38.31
CA ASN A 67 0.09 -7.26 -38.98
C ASN A 67 -0.72 -8.54 -38.72
N THR A 68 -0.09 -9.63 -38.30
CA THR A 68 -0.79 -10.88 -37.97
C THR A 68 -1.52 -10.72 -36.64
N ASN A 69 -0.82 -10.24 -35.61
CA ASN A 69 -1.35 -10.14 -34.25
C ASN A 69 -1.95 -8.75 -33.91
N LYS A 70 -1.79 -7.76 -34.78
CA LYS A 70 -2.22 -6.35 -34.59
C LYS A 70 -1.53 -5.66 -33.41
N TYR A 71 -0.21 -5.86 -33.31
CA TYR A 71 0.62 -5.31 -32.24
C TYR A 71 1.54 -4.21 -32.75
N LEU A 72 1.63 -3.10 -32.00
CA LEU A 72 2.57 -2.00 -32.24
C LEU A 72 3.73 -2.06 -31.25
N GLY A 73 4.96 -2.13 -31.75
CA GLY A 73 6.20 -2.05 -31.00
C GLY A 73 6.91 -0.71 -31.23
N LEU A 74 7.27 -0.03 -30.15
CA LEU A 74 8.16 1.13 -30.13
C LEU A 74 9.41 0.72 -29.32
N GLY A 75 10.60 0.68 -29.92
CA GLY A 75 11.78 0.13 -29.25
C GLY A 75 11.83 -1.41 -29.19
N ASN A 76 10.93 -2.11 -29.89
CA ASN A 76 10.81 -3.58 -29.85
C ASN A 76 10.33 -4.14 -31.20
N ALA A 77 11.17 -4.96 -31.84
CA ALA A 77 10.90 -5.61 -33.13
C ALA A 77 9.95 -6.83 -33.05
N THR A 78 9.71 -7.36 -31.85
CA THR A 78 8.86 -8.53 -31.60
C THR A 78 7.88 -8.22 -30.46
N PRO A 79 6.90 -7.33 -30.66
CA PRO A 79 5.94 -6.98 -29.63
C PRO A 79 5.08 -8.21 -29.27
N VAL A 80 4.76 -8.37 -27.98
CA VAL A 80 3.94 -9.49 -27.46
C VAL A 80 2.57 -9.02 -26.95
N ALA A 81 2.26 -7.73 -27.10
CA ALA A 81 1.02 -7.10 -26.70
C ALA A 81 0.63 -5.97 -27.67
N ARG A 82 -0.65 -5.54 -27.64
CA ARG A 82 -1.24 -4.54 -28.56
C ARG A 82 -0.40 -3.27 -28.72
N LEU A 83 0.20 -2.79 -27.63
CA LEU A 83 1.21 -1.74 -27.64
C LEU A 83 2.35 -2.16 -26.72
N THR A 84 3.56 -2.23 -27.25
CA THR A 84 4.79 -2.46 -26.49
C THR A 84 5.70 -1.26 -26.67
N VAL A 85 6.08 -0.59 -25.59
CA VAL A 85 7.05 0.52 -25.61
C VAL A 85 8.27 0.12 -24.79
N ASN A 86 9.44 0.11 -25.43
CA ASN A 86 10.72 -0.21 -24.82
C ASN A 86 11.68 0.97 -25.07
N GLY A 87 11.75 1.91 -24.13
CA GLY A 87 12.68 3.04 -24.22
C GLY A 87 14.11 2.63 -23.87
N PRO A 88 15.14 3.41 -24.29
CA PRO A 88 16.47 3.28 -23.72
C PRO A 88 16.39 3.49 -22.21
N GLN A 89 16.61 2.41 -21.45
CA GLN A 89 16.70 2.49 -20.00
C GLN A 89 18.03 3.14 -19.63
N SER A 90 17.98 4.30 -18.97
CA SER A 90 19.15 4.74 -18.21
C SER A 90 19.35 3.75 -17.06
N THR A 91 20.60 3.50 -16.67
CA THR A 91 20.94 2.64 -15.52
C THR A 91 20.34 3.11 -14.19
N THR A 92 19.69 4.28 -14.17
CA THR A 92 19.06 4.90 -13.00
C THR A 92 17.55 5.12 -13.13
N LEU A 93 16.99 5.38 -14.32
CA LEU A 93 15.56 5.71 -14.47
C LEU A 93 15.01 5.36 -15.87
N THR A 94 13.80 4.79 -15.92
CA THR A 94 12.96 4.76 -17.13
C THR A 94 12.02 5.96 -17.06
N ASN A 95 12.18 6.94 -17.95
CA ASN A 95 11.35 8.15 -17.98
C ASN A 95 10.28 8.06 -19.08
N TYR A 96 9.01 7.91 -18.68
CA TYR A 96 7.88 8.24 -19.55
C TYR A 96 7.48 9.68 -19.26
N THR A 97 7.87 10.62 -20.13
CA THR A 97 7.47 12.04 -19.99
C THR A 97 6.28 12.34 -20.89
N GLY A 98 5.14 12.64 -20.28
CA GLY A 98 3.96 13.16 -20.95
C GLY A 98 3.37 14.29 -20.11
N ALA A 99 2.92 15.37 -20.74
CA ALA A 99 2.16 16.41 -20.05
C ALA A 99 0.76 15.86 -19.72
N LEU A 100 0.64 15.20 -18.58
CA LEU A 100 -0.63 14.64 -18.11
C LEU A 100 -1.28 15.63 -17.14
N GLY A 101 -2.39 16.25 -17.54
CA GLY A 101 -3.18 17.13 -16.66
C GLY A 101 -3.86 16.38 -15.51
N SER A 102 -4.12 15.08 -15.71
CA SER A 102 -4.54 14.10 -14.71
C SER A 102 -3.86 12.78 -15.04
N ALA A 103 -3.05 12.23 -14.13
CA ALA A 103 -2.37 10.96 -14.33
C ALA A 103 -3.01 9.87 -13.46
N GLY A 104 -3.35 8.73 -14.07
CA GLY A 104 -3.78 7.50 -13.41
C GLY A 104 -3.39 6.31 -14.27
N ILE A 105 -2.99 5.21 -13.65
CA ILE A 105 -2.70 3.95 -14.36
C ILE A 105 -3.96 3.09 -14.25
N VAL A 106 -4.69 2.93 -15.35
CA VAL A 106 -5.81 1.99 -15.43
C VAL A 106 -5.25 0.63 -15.85
N ILE A 107 -5.45 -0.37 -15.00
CA ILE A 107 -5.03 -1.75 -15.23
C ILE A 107 -6.31 -2.55 -15.46
N ASP A 108 -6.64 -2.78 -16.73
CA ASP A 108 -7.78 -3.60 -17.12
C ASP A 108 -7.32 -5.05 -17.28
N THR A 109 -7.92 -5.97 -16.52
CA THR A 109 -7.62 -7.39 -16.55
C THR A 109 -8.90 -8.19 -16.63
N ALA A 110 -8.91 -9.27 -17.40
CA ALA A 110 -10.03 -10.19 -17.41
C ALA A 110 -10.16 -10.87 -16.04
N TYR A 111 -11.37 -10.82 -15.45
CA TYR A 111 -11.64 -11.51 -14.19
C TYR A 111 -11.31 -13.00 -14.31
N THR A 112 -10.41 -13.46 -13.45
CA THR A 112 -10.07 -14.86 -13.27
C THR A 112 -9.99 -15.11 -11.76
N ALA A 113 -10.86 -15.98 -11.23
CA ALA A 113 -10.95 -16.24 -9.80
C ALA A 113 -9.58 -16.65 -9.22
N ASN A 114 -9.19 -16.01 -8.12
CA ASN A 114 -7.94 -16.21 -7.37
C ASN A 114 -6.66 -15.87 -8.15
N ALA A 115 -6.76 -15.32 -9.36
CA ALA A 115 -5.59 -14.86 -10.09
C ALA A 115 -4.99 -13.62 -9.43
N TYR A 116 -3.67 -13.61 -9.34
CA TYR A 116 -2.91 -12.42 -8.98
C TYR A 116 -2.75 -11.56 -10.22
N THR A 117 -3.44 -10.43 -10.26
CA THR A 117 -3.32 -9.49 -11.37
C THR A 117 -2.20 -8.51 -11.07
N PRO A 118 -1.20 -8.42 -11.96
CA PRO A 118 -0.09 -7.52 -11.76
C PRO A 118 -0.54 -6.06 -11.80
N GLY A 119 -0.39 -5.35 -10.67
CA GLY A 119 -0.53 -3.90 -10.57
C GLY A 119 0.75 -3.14 -10.98
N LEU A 120 1.45 -2.57 -9.99
CA LEU A 120 2.75 -1.91 -10.17
C LEU A 120 3.90 -2.81 -9.72
N PHE A 121 5.00 -2.84 -10.48
CA PHE A 121 6.16 -3.70 -10.22
C PHE A 121 7.45 -2.92 -10.21
N TRP A 122 8.32 -3.28 -9.27
CA TRP A 122 9.73 -2.94 -9.30
C TRP A 122 10.52 -4.23 -9.53
N ARG A 123 11.27 -4.27 -10.64
CA ARG A 123 12.10 -5.42 -11.04
C ARG A 123 13.52 -4.93 -11.34
N THR A 124 14.52 -5.75 -11.06
CA THR A 124 15.88 -5.53 -11.55
C THR A 124 15.95 -5.83 -13.04
N SER A 125 16.87 -5.20 -13.76
CA SER A 125 17.01 -5.24 -15.23
C SER A 125 17.21 -6.65 -15.82
N ASN A 126 17.50 -7.64 -14.98
CA ASN A 126 17.76 -9.02 -15.37
C ASN A 126 16.55 -9.97 -15.24
N ASP A 127 15.32 -9.45 -15.13
CA ASP A 127 14.01 -10.15 -15.03
C ASP A 127 14.07 -11.64 -14.67
N ASN A 128 14.79 -11.95 -13.59
CA ASN A 128 15.08 -13.30 -13.18
C ASN A 128 14.00 -13.75 -12.19
N ALA A 129 13.41 -14.91 -12.44
CA ALA A 129 12.40 -15.51 -11.57
C ALA A 129 12.90 -15.86 -10.16
N THR A 130 14.20 -15.78 -9.88
CA THR A 130 14.75 -16.05 -8.54
C THR A 130 15.24 -14.80 -7.81
N LEU A 131 15.08 -13.61 -8.39
CA LEU A 131 15.59 -12.36 -7.80
C LEU A 131 14.50 -11.52 -7.12
N PRO A 132 14.89 -10.66 -6.14
CA PRO A 132 13.94 -9.90 -5.34
C PRO A 132 13.05 -8.98 -6.19
N LYS A 133 11.77 -8.92 -5.84
CA LYS A 133 10.78 -8.01 -6.46
C LYS A 133 9.97 -7.32 -5.37
N ALA A 134 9.49 -6.12 -5.67
CA ALA A 134 8.48 -5.42 -4.89
C ALA A 134 7.28 -5.08 -5.79
N GLY A 135 6.09 -4.99 -5.22
CA GLY A 135 4.92 -4.65 -6.02
C GLY A 135 3.65 -4.37 -5.24
N ILE A 136 2.67 -3.86 -5.99
CA ILE A 136 1.28 -3.75 -5.59
C ILE A 136 0.50 -4.74 -6.47
N TYR A 137 -0.23 -5.65 -5.82
CA TYR A 137 -1.00 -6.70 -6.48
C TYR A 137 -2.46 -6.59 -6.10
N LEU A 138 -3.31 -6.92 -7.05
CA LEU A 138 -4.72 -7.18 -6.80
C LEU A 138 -4.96 -8.68 -6.92
N GLN A 139 -5.81 -9.20 -6.06
CA GLN A 139 -6.30 -10.56 -6.14
C GLN A 139 -7.82 -10.51 -6.16
N GLU A 140 -8.40 -10.95 -7.27
CA GLU A 140 -9.85 -11.02 -7.42
C GLU A 140 -10.37 -12.32 -6.81
N THR A 141 -11.39 -12.21 -5.97
CA THR A 141 -12.09 -13.34 -5.35
C THR A 141 -13.58 -13.28 -5.67
N GLY A 142 -14.31 -14.37 -5.44
CA GLY A 142 -15.77 -14.37 -5.61
C GLY A 142 -16.52 -13.38 -4.70
N SER A 143 -15.86 -12.85 -3.67
CA SER A 143 -16.43 -11.92 -2.68
C SER A 143 -15.96 -10.48 -2.85
N GLY A 144 -15.00 -10.22 -3.73
CA GLY A 144 -14.40 -8.90 -3.95
C GLY A 144 -12.89 -8.96 -4.18
N THR A 145 -12.26 -7.79 -4.18
CA THR A 145 -10.84 -7.63 -4.47
C THR A 145 -10.02 -7.51 -3.19
N ILE A 146 -8.83 -8.10 -3.19
CA ILE A 146 -7.83 -7.94 -2.13
C ILE A 146 -6.63 -7.19 -2.71
N MET A 147 -6.25 -6.09 -2.06
CA MET A 147 -5.04 -5.33 -2.39
C MET A 147 -3.87 -5.82 -1.52
N ARG A 148 -2.72 -6.06 -2.15
CA ARG A 148 -1.48 -6.46 -1.46
C ARG A 148 -0.36 -5.51 -1.84
N LEU A 149 0.38 -5.03 -0.85
CA LEU A 149 1.61 -4.25 -1.02
C LEU A 149 2.75 -5.00 -0.33
N GLY A 150 3.79 -5.38 -1.07
CA GLY A 150 4.83 -6.19 -0.47
C GLY A 150 6.05 -6.46 -1.33
N THR A 151 6.88 -7.36 -0.82
CA THR A 151 8.11 -7.82 -1.45
C THR A 151 8.12 -9.35 -1.58
N SER A 152 9.01 -9.85 -2.40
CA SER A 152 9.26 -11.28 -2.54
C SER A 152 10.74 -11.55 -2.76
N ASN A 153 11.18 -12.69 -2.23
CA ASN A 153 12.48 -13.31 -2.50
C ASN A 153 12.35 -14.59 -3.34
N ASN A 154 11.15 -14.98 -3.80
CA ASN A 154 10.93 -16.16 -4.66
C ASN A 154 9.64 -16.01 -5.52
N TYR A 155 9.80 -15.98 -6.85
CA TYR A 155 8.75 -15.56 -7.79
C TYR A 155 7.61 -16.56 -7.99
N ALA A 156 7.85 -17.88 -7.88
CA ALA A 156 6.88 -18.87 -8.35
C ALA A 156 5.49 -18.74 -7.70
N GLY A 157 5.38 -18.08 -6.54
CA GLY A 157 4.13 -17.82 -5.83
C GLY A 157 3.67 -16.36 -5.69
N GLY A 158 4.37 -15.37 -6.28
CA GLY A 158 4.03 -13.95 -6.12
C GLY A 158 4.71 -13.24 -4.93
N LEU A 159 4.03 -12.26 -4.30
CA LEU A 159 4.51 -11.59 -3.08
C LEU A 159 4.55 -12.59 -1.91
N THR A 160 5.72 -12.84 -1.32
CA THR A 160 5.86 -13.74 -0.17
C THR A 160 5.74 -13.02 1.17
N SER A 161 5.87 -11.70 1.20
CA SER A 161 5.67 -10.87 2.40
C SER A 161 4.96 -9.58 2.01
N HIS A 162 3.79 -9.32 2.59
CA HIS A 162 2.96 -8.19 2.19
C HIS A 162 2.06 -7.70 3.34
N VAL A 163 1.66 -6.43 3.23
CA VAL A 163 0.48 -5.89 3.89
C VAL A 163 -0.70 -6.09 2.96
N THR A 164 -1.85 -6.48 3.52
CA THR A 164 -3.08 -6.75 2.79
C THR A 164 -4.19 -5.82 3.24
N ILE A 165 -5.00 -5.34 2.31
CA ILE A 165 -6.29 -4.71 2.57
C ILE A 165 -7.35 -5.47 1.78
N ASP A 166 -8.40 -5.97 2.44
CA ASP A 166 -9.51 -6.66 1.78
C ASP A 166 -10.71 -5.72 1.50
N TRP A 167 -11.71 -6.23 0.77
CA TRP A 167 -12.93 -5.50 0.43
C TRP A 167 -13.80 -5.12 1.65
N ASN A 168 -13.56 -5.74 2.81
CA ASN A 168 -14.22 -5.38 4.07
C ASN A 168 -13.49 -4.24 4.80
N GLY A 169 -12.32 -3.83 4.31
CA GLY A 169 -11.47 -2.81 4.92
C GLY A 169 -10.57 -3.36 6.04
N VAL A 170 -10.36 -4.68 6.10
CA VAL A 170 -9.46 -5.29 7.07
C VAL A 170 -8.03 -5.15 6.57
N LEU A 171 -7.18 -4.51 7.39
CA LEU A 171 -5.74 -4.43 7.15
C LEU A 171 -5.02 -5.54 7.92
N THR A 172 -4.24 -6.35 7.21
CA THR A 172 -3.46 -7.45 7.79
C THR A 172 -1.99 -7.28 7.45
N ALA A 173 -1.13 -7.37 8.46
CA ALA A 173 0.33 -7.36 8.33
C ALA A 173 0.94 -8.40 9.26
N THR A 174 2.10 -8.95 8.91
CA THR A 174 2.81 -9.92 9.77
C THR A 174 3.29 -9.27 11.08
N SER A 175 3.78 -8.03 11.01
CA SER A 175 4.24 -7.27 12.17
C SER A 175 4.28 -5.78 11.84
N VAL A 176 4.03 -4.94 12.84
CA VAL A 176 4.14 -3.48 12.76
C VAL A 176 5.06 -3.02 13.88
N PHE A 177 6.15 -2.34 13.52
CA PHE A 177 7.08 -1.74 14.48
C PHE A 177 6.80 -0.25 14.57
N HIS A 178 6.55 0.25 15.79
CA HIS A 178 6.32 1.66 16.06
C HIS A 178 7.63 2.33 16.46
N THR A 179 7.98 3.42 15.77
CA THR A 179 9.16 4.21 16.13
C THR A 179 8.98 4.80 17.53
N SER A 180 9.91 4.50 18.45
CA SER A 180 9.80 4.87 19.87
C SER A 180 11.10 5.35 20.51
N ASP A 181 12.11 5.68 19.69
CA ASP A 181 13.44 6.15 20.11
C ASP A 181 13.37 7.41 21.00
N ARG A 182 14.15 7.44 22.09
CA ARG A 182 14.19 8.58 23.04
C ARG A 182 14.51 9.90 22.37
N ARG A 183 15.33 9.92 21.30
CA ARG A 183 15.72 11.14 20.59
C ARG A 183 14.56 11.82 19.85
N LEU A 184 13.47 11.11 19.65
CA LEU A 184 12.25 11.62 19.00
C LEU A 184 11.19 12.07 20.00
N LYS A 185 11.53 12.11 21.30
CA LYS A 185 10.60 12.41 22.40
C LYS A 185 11.13 13.55 23.26
N ASP A 186 10.22 14.42 23.68
CA ASP A 186 10.46 15.51 24.64
C ASP A 186 9.40 15.46 25.74
N LYS A 187 9.65 16.10 26.90
CA LYS A 187 8.74 16.16 28.06
C LYS A 187 8.25 14.77 28.51
N ILE A 188 9.20 13.87 28.74
CA ILE A 188 8.93 12.48 29.12
C ILE A 188 8.60 12.44 30.63
N GLU A 189 7.36 12.14 30.96
CA GLU A 189 6.86 11.97 32.34
C GLU A 189 6.20 10.60 32.51
N THR A 190 6.30 10.03 33.71
CA THR A 190 5.56 8.81 34.06
C THR A 190 4.10 9.17 34.34
N MET A 191 3.17 8.46 33.70
CA MET A 191 1.74 8.69 33.85
C MET A 191 1.12 7.89 34.99
N LYS A 192 -0.05 8.33 35.48
CA LYS A 192 -0.87 7.57 36.43
C LYS A 192 -1.77 6.59 35.68
N GLY A 193 -1.33 5.34 35.59
CA GLY A 193 -2.01 4.32 34.80
C GLY A 193 -3.35 3.90 35.39
N LEU A 194 -3.40 3.63 36.70
CA LEU A 194 -4.59 3.07 37.36
C LEU A 194 -5.76 4.05 37.32
N GLU A 195 -5.48 5.36 37.46
CA GLU A 195 -6.50 6.40 37.36
C GLU A 195 -7.16 6.42 35.97
N VAL A 196 -6.36 6.30 34.91
CA VAL A 196 -6.86 6.28 33.53
C VAL A 196 -7.69 5.03 33.30
N VAL A 197 -7.15 3.85 33.62
CA VAL A 197 -7.81 2.56 33.36
C VAL A 197 -9.14 2.45 34.12
N ARG A 198 -9.24 2.97 35.35
CA ARG A 198 -10.48 2.95 36.14
C ARG A 198 -11.62 3.78 35.53
N LYS A 199 -11.30 4.79 34.70
CA LYS A 199 -12.30 5.64 34.04
C LYS A 199 -12.74 5.09 32.67
N LEU A 200 -11.99 4.13 32.11
CA LEU A 200 -12.32 3.51 30.83
C LEU A 200 -13.33 2.38 31.01
N ARG A 201 -14.28 2.28 30.08
CA ARG A 201 -15.30 1.24 30.06
C ARG A 201 -15.14 0.36 28.83
N GLY A 202 -14.71 -0.89 29.05
CA GLY A 202 -14.74 -1.91 28.01
C GLY A 202 -16.18 -2.33 27.68
N VAL A 203 -16.48 -2.52 26.40
CA VAL A 203 -17.82 -2.88 25.91
C VAL A 203 -17.75 -4.06 24.96
N SER A 204 -18.80 -4.88 24.94
CA SER A 204 -19.12 -5.75 23.81
C SER A 204 -20.09 -5.02 22.88
N PHE A 205 -19.95 -5.25 21.58
CA PHE A 205 -20.81 -4.64 20.58
C PHE A 205 -20.88 -5.51 19.33
N VAL A 206 -21.85 -5.21 18.47
CA VAL A 206 -22.01 -5.85 17.16
C VAL A 206 -21.83 -4.78 16.09
N TRP A 207 -20.93 -5.03 15.14
CA TRP A 207 -20.71 -4.11 14.02
C TRP A 207 -21.97 -4.00 13.17
N LYS A 208 -22.49 -2.78 12.97
CA LYS A 208 -23.71 -2.55 12.15
C LYS A 208 -23.58 -3.06 10.72
N LYS A 209 -22.39 -2.96 10.10
CA LYS A 209 -22.15 -3.35 8.70
C LYS A 209 -21.95 -4.85 8.53
N THR A 210 -21.17 -5.48 9.42
CA THR A 210 -20.74 -6.87 9.25
C THR A 210 -21.51 -7.86 10.12
N GLY A 211 -22.23 -7.39 11.15
CA GLY A 211 -22.93 -8.25 12.12
C GLY A 211 -21.97 -9.01 13.06
N VAL A 212 -20.67 -8.71 13.03
CA VAL A 212 -19.67 -9.42 13.82
C VAL A 212 -19.66 -8.90 15.26
N GLU A 213 -19.76 -9.82 16.21
CA GLU A 213 -19.57 -9.52 17.64
C GLU A 213 -18.10 -9.18 17.92
N SER A 214 -17.86 -8.16 18.72
CA SER A 214 -16.53 -7.66 19.02
C SER A 214 -16.47 -7.04 20.42
N LEU A 215 -15.25 -6.90 20.92
CA LEU A 215 -14.93 -6.21 22.18
C LEU A 215 -14.10 -4.97 21.88
N GLY A 216 -14.29 -3.91 22.66
CA GLY A 216 -13.51 -2.69 22.50
C GLY A 216 -14.02 -1.55 23.35
N PHE A 217 -13.88 -0.33 22.84
CA PHE A 217 -14.30 0.90 23.51
C PHE A 217 -15.17 1.77 22.62
N ILE A 218 -15.97 2.64 23.26
CA ILE A 218 -16.64 3.74 22.56
C ILE A 218 -15.67 4.92 22.48
N ALA A 219 -15.32 5.35 21.26
CA ALA A 219 -14.32 6.39 21.04
C ALA A 219 -14.63 7.70 21.78
N GLN A 220 -15.90 8.08 21.88
CA GLN A 220 -16.37 9.26 22.60
C GLN A 220 -16.12 9.16 24.12
N GLU A 221 -16.26 7.97 24.70
CA GLU A 221 -15.97 7.74 26.12
C GLU A 221 -14.46 7.76 26.39
N VAL A 222 -13.67 7.17 25.48
CA VAL A 222 -12.20 7.22 25.54
C VAL A 222 -11.71 8.66 25.43
N GLU A 223 -12.28 9.46 24.53
CA GLU A 223 -11.86 10.86 24.33
C GLU A 223 -11.99 11.71 25.60
N GLY A 224 -13.01 11.46 26.42
CA GLY A 224 -13.19 12.13 27.71
C GLY A 224 -12.14 11.80 28.77
N VAL A 225 -11.38 10.70 28.60
CA VAL A 225 -10.39 10.22 29.56
C VAL A 225 -8.96 10.35 29.01
N LEU A 226 -8.73 9.89 27.78
CA LEU A 226 -7.45 9.88 27.08
C LEU A 226 -7.63 10.45 25.66
N PRO A 227 -7.83 11.78 25.52
CA PRO A 227 -8.18 12.42 24.25
C PRO A 227 -7.14 12.18 23.14
N MET A 228 -5.86 12.07 23.51
CA MET A 228 -4.78 11.83 22.56
C MET A 228 -4.84 10.46 21.86
N ALA A 229 -5.58 9.51 22.41
CA ALA A 229 -5.80 8.20 21.80
C ALA A 229 -6.98 8.18 20.82
N VAL A 230 -7.64 9.32 20.57
CA VAL A 230 -8.80 9.39 19.69
C VAL A 230 -8.54 10.38 18.55
N LYS A 231 -8.80 9.92 17.32
CA LYS A 231 -8.74 10.76 16.13
C LYS A 231 -10.15 10.96 15.58
N THR A 232 -10.48 12.18 15.17
CA THR A 232 -11.71 12.51 14.44
C THR A 232 -11.37 12.78 12.98
N ASP A 233 -12.08 12.15 12.04
CA ASP A 233 -11.91 12.40 10.61
C ASP A 233 -12.70 13.63 10.12
N VAL A 234 -12.56 13.95 8.83
CA VAL A 234 -13.22 15.11 8.20
C VAL A 234 -14.76 15.03 8.22
N ASN A 235 -15.32 13.83 8.41
CA ASN A 235 -16.75 13.59 8.46
C ASN A 235 -17.28 13.52 9.91
N GLY A 236 -16.41 13.75 10.90
CA GLY A 236 -16.76 13.66 12.32
C GLY A 236 -16.74 12.23 12.89
N MET A 237 -16.29 11.22 12.14
CA MET A 237 -16.17 9.87 12.67
C MET A 237 -14.93 9.76 13.56
N LYS A 238 -15.09 9.13 14.73
CA LYS A 238 -14.01 8.95 15.72
C LYS A 238 -13.45 7.52 15.66
N ALA A 239 -12.12 7.41 15.74
CA ALA A 239 -11.39 6.16 15.82
C ALA A 239 -10.44 6.16 17.03
N VAL A 240 -10.22 5.00 17.63
CA VAL A 240 -9.34 4.81 18.80
C VAL A 240 -8.01 4.20 18.35
N ASP A 241 -6.91 4.79 18.79
CA ASP A 241 -5.57 4.20 18.76
C ASP A 241 -5.40 3.30 20.01
N TYR A 242 -5.57 2.00 19.80
CA TYR A 242 -5.48 1.01 20.88
C TYR A 242 -4.05 0.85 21.42
N ASP A 243 -3.02 1.16 20.62
CA ASP A 243 -1.62 1.01 21.05
C ASP A 243 -1.28 2.01 22.17
N MET A 244 -1.93 3.18 22.15
CA MET A 244 -1.81 4.17 23.23
C MET A 244 -2.34 3.68 24.58
N MET A 245 -3.13 2.61 24.62
CA MET A 245 -3.63 2.03 25.88
C MET A 245 -2.58 1.20 26.62
N ILE A 246 -1.55 0.72 25.92
CA ILE A 246 -0.56 -0.20 26.47
C ILE A 246 0.21 0.44 27.63
N ALA A 247 0.64 1.70 27.49
CA ALA A 247 1.38 2.41 28.54
C ALA A 247 0.54 2.62 29.83
N PRO A 248 -0.70 3.14 29.78
CA PRO A 248 -1.55 3.21 30.98
C PRO A 248 -1.79 1.85 31.63
N LEU A 249 -1.98 0.77 30.86
CA LEU A 249 -2.16 -0.57 31.40
C LEU A 249 -0.93 -1.07 32.16
N VAL A 250 0.27 -0.84 31.61
CA VAL A 250 1.54 -1.22 32.27
C VAL A 250 1.72 -0.47 33.59
N GLU A 251 1.50 0.85 33.60
CA GLU A 251 1.63 1.63 34.84
C GLU A 251 0.53 1.28 35.85
N ALA A 252 -0.70 0.98 35.40
CA ALA A 252 -1.77 0.52 36.29
C ALA A 252 -1.42 -0.77 37.03
N ILE A 253 -0.78 -1.72 36.35
CA ILE A 253 -0.33 -2.99 36.96
C ILE A 253 0.77 -2.73 38.00
N LYS A 254 1.73 -1.85 37.70
CA LYS A 254 2.79 -1.49 38.65
C LYS A 254 2.24 -0.76 39.88
N GLU A 255 1.31 0.17 39.67
CA GLU A 255 0.62 0.87 40.76
C GLU A 255 -0.16 -0.11 41.63
N LEU A 256 -0.89 -1.05 41.02
CA LEU A 256 -1.63 -2.08 41.73
C LEU A 256 -0.71 -3.04 42.52
N ASP A 257 0.43 -3.46 41.93
CA ASP A 257 1.42 -4.31 42.60
C ASP A 257 2.02 -3.62 43.84
N SER A 258 2.29 -2.31 43.72
CA SER A 258 2.76 -1.49 44.83
C SER A 258 1.72 -1.42 45.96
N GLU A 259 0.45 -1.18 45.62
CA GLU A 259 -0.66 -1.14 46.59
C GLU A 259 -0.85 -2.50 47.29
N VAL A 260 -0.81 -3.60 46.52
CA VAL A 260 -0.91 -4.97 47.06
C VAL A 260 0.25 -5.29 48.00
N THR A 261 1.47 -4.88 47.66
CA THR A 261 2.66 -5.09 48.50
C THR A 261 2.52 -4.34 49.81
N LEU A 262 2.12 -3.06 49.75
CA LEU A 262 1.88 -2.25 50.95
C LEU A 262 0.82 -2.89 51.85
N LEU A 263 -0.32 -3.27 51.29
CA LEU A 263 -1.42 -3.91 52.03
C LEU A 263 -0.98 -5.22 52.69
N LYS A 264 -0.13 -6.03 52.04
CA LYS A 264 0.41 -7.26 52.64
C LYS A 264 1.32 -6.96 53.83
N THR A 265 2.18 -5.95 53.72
CA THR A 265 3.06 -5.52 54.82
C THR A 265 2.25 -5.00 56.00
N GLU A 266 1.24 -4.16 55.75
CA GLU A 266 0.34 -3.67 56.80
C GLU A 266 -0.42 -4.81 57.46
N ASN A 267 -0.95 -5.76 56.67
CA ASN A 267 -1.66 -6.92 57.20
C ASN A 267 -0.75 -7.80 58.07
N ALA A 268 0.51 -8.02 57.67
CA ALA A 268 1.48 -8.76 58.46
C ALA A 268 1.80 -8.05 59.79
N ALA A 269 2.00 -6.73 59.77
CA ALA A 269 2.23 -5.94 60.97
C ALA A 269 1.03 -5.96 61.92
N LEU A 270 -0.19 -5.88 61.38
CA LEU A 270 -1.42 -5.98 62.15
C LEU A 270 -1.57 -7.36 62.79
N ARG A 271 -1.29 -8.45 62.05
CA ARG A 271 -1.31 -9.82 62.60
C ARG A 271 -0.31 -10.00 63.75
N ALA A 272 0.92 -9.50 63.60
CA ALA A 272 1.92 -9.56 64.67
C ALA A 272 1.48 -8.77 65.92
N ARG A 273 0.82 -7.62 65.73
CA ARG A 273 0.26 -6.84 66.84
C ARG A 273 -0.89 -7.56 67.53
N VAL A 274 -1.77 -8.21 66.77
CA VAL A 274 -2.87 -9.02 67.33
C VAL A 274 -2.31 -10.17 68.17
N GLU A 275 -1.33 -10.93 67.67
CA GLU A 275 -0.68 -12.01 68.42
C GLU A 275 -0.03 -11.51 69.71
N THR A 276 0.64 -10.35 69.66
CA THR A 276 1.24 -9.73 70.86
C THR A 276 0.19 -9.36 71.89
N LEU A 277 -0.95 -8.81 71.46
CA LEU A 277 -2.06 -8.46 72.34
C LEU A 277 -2.71 -9.70 72.95
N GLU A 278 -2.95 -10.75 72.17
CA GLU A 278 -3.49 -12.02 72.64
C GLU A 278 -2.60 -12.64 73.74
N ASN A 279 -1.29 -12.66 73.53
CA ASN A 279 -0.33 -13.12 74.54
C ASN A 279 -0.33 -12.26 75.81
N THR A 280 -0.49 -10.94 75.65
CA THR A 280 -0.58 -10.01 76.78
C THR A 280 -1.86 -10.23 77.58
N VAL A 281 -3.00 -10.39 76.90
CA VAL A 281 -4.29 -10.69 77.53
C VAL A 281 -4.18 -12.00 78.33
N LYS A 282 -3.65 -13.06 77.72
CA LYS A 282 -3.44 -14.34 78.40
C LYS A 282 -2.58 -14.20 79.66
N SER A 283 -1.47 -13.47 79.58
CA SER A 283 -0.61 -13.21 80.74
C SER A 283 -1.33 -12.43 81.84
N LEU A 284 -2.15 -11.45 81.48
CA LEU A 284 -2.95 -10.69 82.43
C LEU A 284 -4.02 -11.56 83.10
N GLU A 285 -4.69 -12.44 82.35
CA GLU A 285 -5.65 -13.42 82.88
C GLU A 285 -4.99 -14.37 83.88
N GLU A 286 -3.80 -14.90 83.56
CA GLU A 286 -3.02 -15.76 84.46
C GLU A 286 -2.63 -15.01 85.75
N ARG A 287 -2.18 -13.74 85.63
CA ARG A 287 -1.85 -12.90 86.79
C ARG A 287 -3.07 -12.58 87.63
N LEU A 288 -4.21 -12.30 87.01
CA LEU A 288 -5.47 -12.03 87.71
C LEU A 288 -5.89 -13.24 88.54
N LYS A 289 -5.89 -14.42 87.93
CA LYS A 289 -6.20 -15.69 88.61
C LYS A 289 -5.29 -15.93 89.82
N ALA A 290 -3.97 -15.71 89.67
CA ALA A 290 -3.02 -15.88 90.76
C ALA A 290 -3.24 -14.88 91.92
N ILE A 291 -3.74 -13.68 91.62
CA ILE A 291 -4.11 -12.69 92.64
C ILE A 291 -5.39 -13.12 93.36
N GLU A 292 -6.41 -13.56 92.62
CA GLU A 292 -7.67 -14.06 93.18
C GLU A 292 -7.46 -15.25 94.13
N GLU A 293 -6.61 -16.22 93.75
CA GLU A 293 -6.24 -17.36 94.61
C GLU A 293 -5.57 -16.90 95.92
N LYS A 294 -4.68 -15.90 95.87
CA LYS A 294 -4.02 -15.34 97.07
C LYS A 294 -4.99 -14.61 97.97
N LEU A 295 -5.92 -13.82 97.41
CA LEU A 295 -6.94 -13.12 98.20
C LEU A 295 -7.91 -14.10 98.87
N GLY A 296 -8.31 -15.16 98.18
CA GLY A 296 -9.16 -16.22 98.76
C GLY A 296 -8.50 -16.97 99.92
N ALA A 297 -7.18 -17.18 99.86
CA ALA A 297 -6.41 -17.84 100.92
C ALA A 297 -6.17 -16.98 102.19
N THR A 298 -6.45 -15.67 102.14
CA THR A 298 -6.16 -14.73 103.25
C THR A 298 -7.37 -14.52 104.19
N VAL A 299 -8.53 -15.15 103.91
CA VAL A 299 -9.79 -14.95 104.67
C VAL A 299 -10.13 -16.16 105.58
N HIS A 300 -9.18 -17.02 105.92
CA HIS A 300 -9.37 -18.11 106.90
C HIS A 300 -8.34 -18.03 108.03
#